data_AF-A0A239CKB9-F1
#
_entry.id   AF-A0A239CKB9-F1
#
_cell.length_a   1.000
_cell.length_b   1.000
_cell.length_c   1.000
_cell.angle_alpha   90.00
_cell.angle_beta   90.00
_cell.angle_gamma   90.00
#
_symmetry.space_group_name_H-M   'P 1'
#
loop_
_entity.id
_entity.type
_entity.pdbx_description
1 polymer ?
#
loop_
_entity_poly.entity_id
_entity_poly.type
_entity_poly.pdbx_seq_one_letter_code
_entity_poly.pdbx_strand_id
1 'polypeptide(L)'
;MNDLKHVQESADAVLAWMSEKEYSVYTIKNHSCVLNVFMKFMLNQQISELNETTALLFIQAKTGITMEGLWGAGNRKINRYLKPVQNLLRYHETGQLGFYMRSKVPPFLCPEEFKKEYQLFQDEYHARSYADATIISNNTTVRRFILYLKENSVHSSKEISVSHVTRFLKAYSNLKPKYIATILYVLRNYLGFLHEKGFMACNISGNLPSVRLMRNAFIPHSWKKEDVLKLLGSIDREDCKGKRDYAIILMVVRRGLGQVIYGR
;
A
#
# COMPACT_ATOMS: atom_id res chain seq x y z
N MET A 1 -39.39 -17.47 2.83
CA MET A 1 -38.37 -17.28 1.77
C MET A 1 -37.02 -17.38 2.44
N ASN A 2 -36.06 -18.10 1.87
CA ASN A 2 -34.79 -18.37 2.54
C ASN A 2 -33.90 -17.11 2.48
N ASP A 3 -34.00 -16.24 3.48
CA ASP A 3 -33.38 -14.90 3.48
C ASP A 3 -31.86 -14.91 3.25
N LEU A 4 -31.19 -16.05 3.45
CA LEU A 4 -29.75 -16.24 3.21
C LEU A 4 -29.40 -17.00 1.93
N LYS A 5 -30.34 -17.21 0.99
CA LYS A 5 -30.06 -17.93 -0.26
C LYS A 5 -28.91 -17.30 -1.05
N HIS A 6 -28.87 -15.97 -1.10
CA HIS A 6 -27.82 -15.20 -1.77
C HIS A 6 -26.43 -15.37 -1.09
N VAL A 7 -26.40 -15.50 0.24
CA VAL A 7 -25.18 -15.76 1.02
C VAL A 7 -24.67 -17.18 0.76
N GLN A 8 -25.58 -18.15 0.69
CA GLN A 8 -25.26 -19.55 0.38
C GLN A 8 -24.66 -19.68 -1.02
N GLU A 9 -25.30 -19.08 -2.03
CA GLU A 9 -24.79 -19.05 -3.41
C GLU A 9 -23.38 -18.42 -3.48
N SER A 10 -23.17 -17.33 -2.74
CA SER A 10 -21.85 -16.68 -2.63
C SER A 10 -20.81 -17.59 -1.96
N ALA A 11 -21.18 -18.32 -0.92
CA ALA A 11 -20.30 -19.26 -0.22
C ALA A 11 -19.91 -20.44 -1.12
N ASP A 12 -20.86 -21.00 -1.87
CA ASP A 12 -20.62 -22.12 -2.78
C ASP A 12 -19.70 -21.71 -3.93
N ALA A 13 -19.89 -20.52 -4.49
CA ALA A 13 -19.00 -19.97 -5.51
C ALA A 13 -17.56 -19.77 -4.98
N VAL A 14 -17.40 -19.30 -3.73
CA VAL A 14 -16.08 -19.16 -3.09
C VAL A 14 -15.38 -20.51 -2.96
N LEU A 15 -16.11 -21.55 -2.53
CA LEU A 15 -15.55 -22.88 -2.36
C LEU A 15 -15.21 -23.53 -3.72
N ALA A 16 -16.04 -23.33 -4.74
CA ALA A 16 -15.77 -23.79 -6.10
C ALA A 16 -14.50 -23.15 -6.68
N TRP A 17 -14.35 -21.83 -6.54
CA TRP A 17 -13.15 -21.12 -6.95
C TRP A 17 -11.89 -21.59 -6.21
N MET A 18 -11.98 -21.86 -4.91
CA MET A 18 -10.86 -22.42 -4.16
C MET A 18 -10.46 -23.82 -4.65
N SER A 19 -11.44 -24.63 -5.06
CA SER A 19 -11.18 -25.94 -5.66
C SER A 19 -10.49 -25.81 -7.02
N GLU A 20 -10.93 -24.87 -7.86
CA GLU A 20 -10.32 -24.59 -9.18
C GLU A 20 -8.86 -24.11 -9.05
N LYS A 21 -8.55 -23.33 -8.00
CA LYS A 21 -7.18 -22.86 -7.71
C LYS A 21 -6.33 -23.86 -6.91
N GLU A 22 -6.73 -25.13 -6.88
CA GLU A 22 -5.97 -26.24 -6.28
C GLU A 22 -5.59 -26.01 -4.81
N TYR A 23 -6.43 -25.31 -4.05
CA TYR A 23 -6.24 -25.22 -2.60
C TYR A 23 -6.35 -26.61 -1.96
N SER A 24 -5.58 -26.86 -0.90
CA SER A 24 -5.65 -28.15 -0.21
C SER A 24 -7.07 -28.47 0.27
N VAL A 25 -7.46 -29.75 0.18
CA VAL A 25 -8.77 -30.25 0.65
C VAL A 25 -9.04 -29.84 2.10
N TYR A 26 -8.00 -29.87 2.95
CA TYR A 26 -8.08 -29.42 4.33
C TYR A 26 -8.44 -27.92 4.44
N THR A 27 -7.86 -27.07 3.59
CA THR A 27 -8.14 -25.63 3.56
C THR A 27 -9.58 -25.35 3.12
N ILE A 28 -10.06 -26.04 2.08
CA ILE A 28 -11.43 -25.91 1.57
C ILE A 28 -12.44 -26.37 2.63
N LYS A 29 -12.18 -27.52 3.27
CA LYS A 29 -13.03 -28.04 4.36
C LYS A 29 -13.11 -27.07 5.54
N ASN A 30 -11.99 -26.45 5.91
CA ASN A 30 -11.99 -25.43 6.97
C ASN A 30 -12.79 -24.19 6.57
N HIS A 31 -12.70 -23.72 5.32
CA HIS A 31 -13.50 -22.60 4.84
C HIS A 31 -15.00 -22.96 4.88
N SER A 32 -15.38 -24.10 4.32
CA SER A 32 -16.77 -24.57 4.33
C SER A 32 -17.34 -24.68 5.75
N CYS A 33 -16.58 -25.26 6.68
CA CYS A 33 -17.00 -25.37 8.08
C CYS A 33 -17.24 -23.98 8.72
N VAL A 34 -16.32 -23.03 8.52
CA VAL A 34 -16.46 -21.68 9.07
C VAL A 34 -17.64 -20.95 8.45
N LEU A 35 -17.82 -21.03 7.13
CA LEU A 35 -18.93 -20.37 6.42
C LEU A 35 -20.29 -20.93 6.85
N ASN A 36 -20.40 -22.25 7.04
CA ASN A 36 -21.62 -22.87 7.58
C ASN A 36 -21.94 -22.38 9.00
N VAL A 37 -20.92 -22.25 9.85
CA VAL A 37 -21.10 -21.73 11.21
C VAL A 37 -21.46 -20.24 11.19
N PHE A 38 -20.94 -19.47 10.23
CA PHE A 38 -21.27 -18.06 10.03
C PHE A 38 -22.73 -17.88 9.56
N MET A 39 -23.18 -18.66 8.58
CA MET A 39 -24.58 -18.61 8.13
C MET A 39 -25.57 -18.98 9.24
N LYS A 40 -25.26 -20.01 10.05
CA LYS A 40 -26.06 -20.33 11.24
C LYS A 40 -26.09 -19.19 12.26
N PHE A 41 -24.97 -18.48 12.43
CA PHE A 41 -24.91 -17.30 13.29
C PHE A 41 -25.81 -16.17 12.77
N MET A 42 -25.78 -15.90 11.46
CA MET A 42 -26.66 -14.91 10.83
C MET A 42 -28.14 -15.24 11.02
N LEU A 43 -28.54 -16.51 10.80
CA LEU A 43 -29.92 -16.96 11.05
C LEU A 43 -30.35 -16.76 12.51
N ASN A 44 -29.50 -17.15 13.46
CA ASN A 44 -29.82 -17.06 14.89
C ASN A 44 -29.95 -15.61 15.37
N GLN A 45 -29.21 -14.69 14.75
CA GLN A 45 -29.26 -13.25 15.08
C GLN A 45 -30.26 -12.49 14.20
N GLN A 46 -31.03 -13.18 13.35
CA GLN A 46 -31.96 -12.59 12.39
C GLN A 46 -31.31 -11.52 11.48
N ILE A 47 -30.03 -11.73 11.13
CA ILE A 47 -29.29 -10.84 10.23
C ILE A 47 -29.38 -11.38 8.81
N SER A 48 -29.99 -10.61 7.91
CA SER A 48 -30.09 -10.92 6.49
C SER A 48 -28.96 -10.31 5.66
N GLU A 49 -28.36 -9.20 6.12
CA GLU A 49 -27.35 -8.47 5.37
C GLU A 49 -25.92 -8.98 5.64
N LEU A 50 -25.21 -9.25 4.55
CA LEU A 50 -23.80 -9.60 4.55
C LEU A 50 -22.94 -8.33 4.40
N ASN A 51 -22.41 -7.80 5.50
CA ASN A 51 -21.53 -6.63 5.51
C ASN A 51 -20.38 -6.78 6.53
N GLU A 52 -19.46 -5.80 6.55
CA GLU A 52 -18.31 -5.80 7.46
C GLU A 52 -18.75 -5.89 8.94
N THR A 53 -19.81 -5.18 9.34
CA THR A 53 -20.34 -5.21 10.70
C THR A 53 -20.76 -6.62 11.11
N THR A 54 -21.49 -7.33 10.25
CA THR A 54 -21.94 -8.71 10.50
C THR A 54 -20.74 -9.66 10.70
N ALA A 55 -19.70 -9.48 9.90
CA ALA A 55 -18.47 -10.26 10.03
C ALA A 55 -17.71 -9.98 11.32
N LEU A 56 -17.61 -8.71 11.73
CA LEU A 56 -16.97 -8.32 12.99
C LEU A 56 -17.70 -8.90 14.20
N LEU A 57 -19.04 -8.84 14.21
CA LEU A 57 -19.87 -9.44 15.26
C LEU A 57 -19.64 -10.95 15.37
N PHE A 58 -19.58 -11.66 14.24
CA PHE A 58 -19.28 -13.09 14.23
C PHE A 58 -17.88 -13.41 14.78
N ILE A 59 -16.87 -12.65 14.35
CA ILE A 59 -15.49 -12.86 14.80
C ILE A 59 -15.38 -12.60 16.29
N GLN A 60 -16.02 -11.55 16.81
CA GLN A 60 -16.08 -11.27 18.24
C GLN A 60 -16.75 -12.42 18.99
N ALA A 61 -17.91 -12.91 18.53
CA ALA A 61 -18.63 -14.02 19.14
C ALA A 61 -17.83 -15.33 19.17
N LYS A 62 -16.97 -15.58 18.18
CA LYS A 62 -16.14 -16.81 18.13
C LYS A 62 -14.79 -16.70 18.82
N THR A 63 -14.20 -15.51 18.85
CA THR A 63 -12.81 -15.34 19.32
C THR A 63 -12.73 -14.68 20.69
N GLY A 64 -13.77 -13.92 21.10
CA GLY A 64 -13.78 -13.04 22.26
C GLY A 64 -13.03 -11.73 22.05
N ILE A 65 -12.53 -11.47 20.83
CA ILE A 65 -11.69 -10.31 20.52
C ILE A 65 -12.49 -9.31 19.70
N THR A 66 -12.61 -8.08 20.20
CA THR A 66 -13.20 -6.97 19.46
C THR A 66 -12.19 -6.41 18.46
N MET A 67 -12.64 -6.16 17.23
CA MET A 67 -11.84 -5.59 16.16
C MET A 67 -12.53 -4.33 15.64
N GLU A 68 -11.76 -3.28 15.37
CA GLU A 68 -12.28 -2.02 14.81
C GLU A 68 -12.57 -2.11 13.30
N GLY A 69 -12.05 -3.14 12.64
CA GLY A 69 -12.31 -3.44 11.23
C GLY A 69 -11.55 -4.68 10.77
N LEU A 70 -11.74 -5.09 9.51
CA LEU A 70 -11.10 -6.28 8.94
C LEU A 70 -9.61 -6.07 8.60
N TRP A 71 -8.95 -5.10 9.24
CA TRP A 71 -7.54 -4.73 9.11
C TRP A 71 -6.78 -5.00 10.42
N GLY A 72 -5.45 -5.01 10.36
CA GLY A 72 -4.58 -5.14 11.55
C GLY A 72 -3.67 -6.37 11.54
N ALA A 73 -2.94 -6.56 12.64
CA ALA A 73 -1.97 -7.64 12.77
C ALA A 73 -2.63 -9.03 12.67
N GLY A 74 -1.90 -9.99 12.10
CA GLY A 74 -2.36 -11.36 11.97
C GLY A 74 -2.34 -12.09 13.31
N ASN A 75 -3.51 -12.51 13.79
CA ASN A 75 -3.64 -13.42 14.94
C ASN A 75 -4.15 -14.77 14.42
N ARG A 76 -3.45 -15.88 14.75
CA ARG A 76 -3.81 -17.22 14.24
C ARG A 76 -5.24 -17.63 14.59
N LYS A 77 -5.72 -17.31 15.80
CA LYS A 77 -7.08 -17.61 16.26
C LYS A 77 -8.11 -16.81 15.44
N ILE A 78 -7.87 -15.52 15.25
CA ILE A 78 -8.74 -14.62 14.47
C ILE A 78 -8.75 -15.03 13.00
N ASN A 79 -7.57 -15.20 12.40
CA ASN A 79 -7.39 -15.47 10.97
C ASN A 79 -8.09 -16.76 10.53
N ARG A 80 -8.29 -17.73 11.43
CA ARG A 80 -9.06 -18.96 11.14
C ARG A 80 -10.51 -18.66 10.77
N TYR A 81 -11.15 -17.71 11.45
CA TYR A 81 -12.54 -17.33 11.22
C TYR A 81 -12.67 -16.16 10.25
N LEU A 82 -11.76 -15.18 10.37
CA LEU A 82 -11.75 -13.97 9.56
C LEU A 82 -11.57 -14.27 8.08
N LYS A 83 -10.61 -15.14 7.70
CA LYS A 83 -10.24 -15.29 6.28
C LYS A 83 -11.37 -15.89 5.42
N PRO A 84 -12.08 -16.95 5.85
CA PRO A 84 -13.25 -17.43 5.11
C PRO A 84 -14.35 -16.36 4.96
N VAL A 85 -14.69 -15.67 6.05
CA VAL A 85 -15.77 -14.65 6.03
C VAL A 85 -15.37 -13.43 5.20
N GLN A 86 -14.10 -13.01 5.23
CA GLN A 86 -13.60 -11.91 4.43
C GLN A 86 -13.58 -12.24 2.92
N ASN A 87 -13.27 -13.49 2.55
CA ASN A 87 -13.38 -13.93 1.16
C ASN A 87 -14.83 -13.93 0.68
N LEU A 88 -15.76 -14.38 1.52
CA LEU A 88 -17.19 -14.35 1.24
C LEU A 88 -17.68 -12.91 1.04
N LEU A 89 -17.37 -12.00 1.97
CA LEU A 89 -17.71 -10.58 1.86
C LEU A 89 -17.21 -9.96 0.56
N ARG A 90 -15.93 -10.16 0.25
CA ARG A 90 -15.33 -9.61 -0.95
C ARG A 90 -15.99 -10.15 -2.22
N TYR A 91 -16.29 -11.44 -2.26
CA TYR A 91 -16.99 -12.03 -3.41
C TYR A 91 -18.38 -11.44 -3.55
N HIS A 92 -19.10 -11.27 -2.44
CA HIS A 92 -20.42 -10.66 -2.44
C HIS A 92 -20.41 -9.21 -2.96
N GLU A 93 -19.41 -8.41 -2.55
CA GLU A 93 -19.28 -7.00 -2.96
C GLU A 93 -18.78 -6.81 -4.40
N THR A 94 -17.80 -7.63 -4.82
CA THR A 94 -17.04 -7.38 -6.06
C THR A 94 -17.27 -8.41 -7.16
N GLY A 95 -17.88 -9.55 -6.85
CA GLY A 95 -17.99 -10.71 -7.73
C GLY A 95 -16.65 -11.38 -8.06
N GLN A 96 -15.53 -10.92 -7.48
CA GLN A 96 -14.19 -11.37 -7.83
C GLN A 96 -13.48 -12.04 -6.65
N LEU A 97 -12.87 -13.19 -6.92
CA LEU A 97 -12.00 -13.89 -5.98
C LEU A 97 -10.56 -13.85 -6.45
N GLY A 98 -9.66 -13.51 -5.53
CA GLY A 98 -8.23 -13.39 -5.80
C GLY A 98 -7.42 -13.39 -4.52
N PHE A 99 -6.10 -13.56 -4.65
CA PHE A 99 -5.21 -13.48 -3.50
C PHE A 99 -5.30 -12.08 -2.87
N TYR A 100 -5.79 -12.01 -1.64
CA TYR A 100 -5.89 -10.79 -0.86
C TYR A 100 -4.96 -10.86 0.34
N MET A 101 -4.10 -9.86 0.47
CA MET A 101 -3.36 -9.63 1.70
C MET A 101 -4.14 -8.66 2.57
N ARG A 102 -4.53 -9.09 3.76
CA ARG A 102 -5.15 -8.23 4.78
C ARG A 102 -4.27 -7.02 5.04
N SER A 103 -4.84 -5.83 4.92
CA SER A 103 -4.13 -4.60 5.27
C SER A 103 -3.77 -4.61 6.76
N LYS A 104 -2.52 -4.25 7.08
CA LYS A 104 -2.09 -4.06 8.47
C LYS A 104 -2.58 -2.73 9.04
N VAL A 105 -2.95 -1.79 8.17
CA VAL A 105 -3.37 -0.43 8.52
C VAL A 105 -4.84 -0.24 8.18
N PRO A 106 -5.57 0.59 8.95
CA PRO A 106 -6.95 0.94 8.64
C PRO A 106 -7.08 1.56 7.25
N PRO A 107 -8.25 1.40 6.60
CA PRO A 107 -8.55 2.15 5.39
C PRO A 107 -8.48 3.65 5.68
N PHE A 108 -8.09 4.42 4.68
CA PHE A 108 -8.07 5.87 4.81
C PHE A 108 -9.50 6.40 4.88
N LEU A 109 -9.85 6.99 6.01
CA LEU A 109 -11.08 7.76 6.19
C LEU A 109 -10.74 9.23 5.96
N CYS A 110 -11.18 9.76 4.82
CA CYS A 110 -10.97 11.17 4.53
C CYS A 110 -11.80 12.01 5.51
N PRO A 111 -11.20 12.97 6.22
CA PRO A 111 -11.95 13.93 7.03
C PRO A 111 -12.96 14.68 6.14
N GLU A 112 -14.16 14.91 6.67
CA GLU A 112 -15.25 15.54 5.91
C GLU A 112 -14.84 16.94 5.39
N GLU A 113 -13.99 17.64 6.13
CA GLU A 113 -13.44 18.95 5.78
C GLU A 113 -12.67 18.94 4.45
N PHE A 114 -11.94 17.85 4.17
CA PHE A 114 -11.08 17.73 2.99
C PHE A 114 -11.69 16.83 1.90
N LYS A 115 -12.83 16.20 2.16
CA LYS A 115 -13.42 15.16 1.31
C LYS A 115 -13.70 15.63 -0.11
N LYS A 116 -14.31 16.81 -0.25
CA LYS A 116 -14.61 17.41 -1.56
C LYS A 116 -13.34 17.66 -2.38
N GLU A 117 -12.33 18.24 -1.75
CA GLU A 117 -11.06 18.60 -2.38
C GLU A 117 -10.28 17.34 -2.78
N TYR A 118 -10.29 16.33 -1.90
CA TYR A 118 -9.66 15.04 -2.14
C TYR A 118 -10.31 14.28 -3.30
N GLN A 119 -11.64 14.29 -3.40
CA GLN A 119 -12.38 13.69 -4.53
C GLN A 119 -12.01 14.36 -5.86
N LEU A 120 -12.06 15.70 -5.92
CA LEU A 120 -11.65 16.43 -7.13
C LEU A 120 -10.19 16.16 -7.51
N PHE A 121 -9.32 15.92 -6.53
CA PHE A 121 -7.94 15.53 -6.80
C PHE A 121 -7.82 14.10 -7.34
N GLN A 122 -8.71 13.18 -6.96
CA GLN A 122 -8.79 11.86 -7.60
C GLN A 122 -9.21 11.99 -9.06
N ASP A 123 -10.20 12.83 -9.36
CA ASP A 123 -10.65 13.07 -10.73
C ASP A 123 -9.53 13.67 -11.60
N GLU A 124 -8.71 14.55 -11.02
CA GLU A 124 -7.54 15.14 -11.68
C GLU A 124 -6.48 14.08 -12.05
N TYR A 125 -6.29 13.04 -11.23
CA TYR A 125 -5.39 11.92 -11.60
C TYR A 125 -5.86 11.18 -12.84
N HIS A 126 -7.17 10.95 -12.96
CA HIS A 126 -7.76 10.30 -14.11
C HIS A 126 -7.74 11.20 -15.35
N ALA A 127 -8.06 12.49 -15.19
CA ALA A 127 -8.02 13.46 -16.28
C ALA A 127 -6.61 13.63 -16.87
N ARG A 128 -5.56 13.50 -16.04
CA ARG A 128 -4.15 13.55 -16.46
C ARG A 128 -3.58 12.18 -16.83
N SER A 129 -4.38 11.12 -16.86
CA SER A 129 -3.98 9.75 -17.22
C SER A 129 -2.75 9.24 -16.45
N TYR A 130 -2.71 9.48 -15.14
CA TYR A 130 -1.63 8.95 -14.31
C TYR A 130 -1.67 7.42 -14.27
N ALA A 131 -0.50 6.79 -14.27
CA ALA A 131 -0.41 5.34 -14.07
C ALA A 131 -0.89 4.95 -12.64
N ASP A 132 -1.60 3.83 -12.52
CA ASP A 132 -2.18 3.36 -11.25
C ASP A 132 -1.16 3.27 -10.11
N ALA A 133 0.05 2.77 -10.41
CA ALA A 133 1.14 2.68 -9.44
C ALA A 133 1.55 4.08 -8.90
N THR A 134 1.51 5.10 -9.75
CA THR A 134 1.79 6.49 -9.38
C THR A 134 0.66 7.06 -8.55
N ILE A 135 -0.60 6.80 -8.93
CA ILE A 135 -1.78 7.22 -8.17
C ILE A 135 -1.72 6.65 -6.74
N ILE A 136 -1.46 5.35 -6.61
CA ILE A 136 -1.34 4.67 -5.31
C ILE A 136 -0.21 5.27 -4.46
N SER A 137 0.97 5.45 -5.05
CA SER A 137 2.14 6.02 -4.36
C SER A 137 1.89 7.46 -3.89
N ASN A 138 1.32 8.30 -4.76
CA ASN A 138 1.03 9.69 -4.42
C ASN A 138 -0.06 9.78 -3.36
N ASN A 139 -1.17 9.04 -3.53
CA ASN A 139 -2.26 9.01 -2.56
C ASN A 139 -1.78 8.57 -1.18
N THR A 140 -0.81 7.66 -1.08
CA THR A 140 -0.23 7.27 0.22
C THR A 140 0.35 8.48 0.97
N THR A 141 1.00 9.40 0.25
CA THR A 141 1.57 10.62 0.84
C THR A 141 0.49 11.66 1.13
N VAL A 142 -0.43 11.90 0.19
CA VAL A 142 -1.53 12.87 0.36
C VAL A 142 -2.42 12.50 1.53
N ARG A 143 -2.81 11.22 1.65
CA ARG A 143 -3.64 10.73 2.76
C ARG A 143 -2.97 10.94 4.12
N ARG A 144 -1.66 10.67 4.22
CA ARG A 144 -0.89 10.95 5.45
C ARG A 144 -0.86 12.44 5.78
N PHE A 145 -0.72 13.30 4.76
CA PHE A 145 -0.73 14.74 4.96
C PHE A 145 -2.10 15.23 5.44
N ILE A 146 -3.20 14.76 4.84
CA ILE A 146 -4.56 15.11 5.26
C ILE A 146 -4.84 14.66 6.71
N LEU A 147 -4.43 13.45 7.09
CA LEU A 147 -4.58 12.99 8.47
C LEU A 147 -3.76 13.85 9.44
N TYR A 148 -2.53 14.19 9.07
CA TYR A 148 -1.69 15.10 9.85
C TYR A 148 -2.33 16.49 10.02
N LEU A 149 -2.96 17.04 8.98
CA LEU A 149 -3.67 18.32 9.06
C LEU A 149 -4.82 18.24 10.08
N LYS A 150 -5.62 17.17 10.02
CA LYS A 150 -6.69 16.93 11.01
C LYS A 150 -6.14 16.82 12.44
N GLU A 151 -5.06 16.07 12.64
CA GLU A 151 -4.42 15.91 13.95
C GLU A 151 -3.87 17.24 14.51
N ASN A 152 -3.54 18.20 13.65
CA ASN A 152 -3.08 19.54 14.02
C ASN A 152 -4.19 20.59 13.98
N SER A 153 -5.47 20.17 14.04
CA SER A 153 -6.65 21.04 14.10
C SER A 153 -6.78 22.02 12.92
N VAL A 154 -6.33 21.62 11.73
CA VAL A 154 -6.55 22.36 10.49
C VAL A 154 -7.86 21.88 9.88
N HIS A 155 -8.87 22.75 9.83
CA HIS A 155 -10.22 22.40 9.39
C HIS A 155 -10.55 22.87 7.97
N SER A 156 -9.62 23.57 7.32
CA SER A 156 -9.79 24.01 5.94
C SER A 156 -8.46 24.10 5.21
N SER A 157 -8.45 23.84 3.91
CA SER A 157 -7.25 24.04 3.08
C SER A 157 -6.76 25.48 3.06
N LYS A 158 -7.64 26.46 3.31
CA LYS A 158 -7.28 27.88 3.43
C LYS A 158 -6.33 28.18 4.59
N GLU A 159 -6.37 27.36 5.63
CA GLU A 159 -5.55 27.50 6.84
C GLU A 159 -4.18 26.80 6.70
N ILE A 160 -3.95 26.07 5.61
CA ILE A 160 -2.68 25.40 5.35
C ILE A 160 -1.61 26.47 5.16
N SER A 161 -0.56 26.38 5.98
CA SER A 161 0.54 27.33 6.00
C SER A 161 1.87 26.61 5.80
N VAL A 162 2.92 27.38 5.50
CA VAL A 162 4.28 26.84 5.35
C VAL A 162 4.75 26.14 6.62
N SER A 163 4.31 26.58 7.82
CA SER A 163 4.70 25.95 9.08
C SER A 163 4.10 24.55 9.23
N HIS A 164 2.85 24.33 8.81
CA HIS A 164 2.21 23.02 8.78
C HIS A 164 2.98 22.04 7.89
N VAL A 165 3.33 22.47 6.67
CA VAL A 165 4.12 21.66 5.73
C VAL A 165 5.52 21.38 6.28
N THR A 166 6.19 22.38 6.85
CA THR A 166 7.54 22.22 7.41
C THR A 166 7.54 21.23 8.57
N ARG A 167 6.55 21.31 9.48
CA ARG A 167 6.44 20.38 10.61
C ARG A 167 6.08 18.97 10.16
N PHE A 168 5.25 18.80 9.13
CA PHE A 168 5.02 17.49 8.50
C PHE A 168 6.32 16.89 7.94
N LEU A 169 7.11 17.69 7.22
CA LEU A 169 8.38 17.24 6.64
C LEU A 169 9.44 16.88 7.69
N LYS A 170 9.42 17.49 8.88
CA LYS A 170 10.32 17.12 9.99
C LYS A 170 10.20 15.65 10.39
N ALA A 171 9.02 15.04 10.28
CA ALA A 171 8.85 13.61 10.56
C ALA A 171 9.64 12.70 9.60
N TYR A 172 10.09 13.23 8.46
CA TYR A 172 10.79 12.49 7.42
C TYR A 172 12.28 12.89 7.27
N SER A 173 12.80 13.77 8.13
CA SER A 173 14.16 14.33 7.99
C SER A 173 15.27 13.27 8.00
N ASN A 174 15.06 12.14 8.68
CA ASN A 174 16.04 11.07 8.83
C ASN A 174 15.91 9.97 7.76
N LEU A 175 15.00 10.14 6.79
CA LEU A 175 14.79 9.15 5.73
C LEU A 175 15.69 9.42 4.51
N LYS A 176 15.76 8.44 3.61
CA LYS A 176 16.58 8.52 2.40
C LYS A 176 16.19 9.76 1.57
N PRO A 177 17.15 10.55 1.06
CA PRO A 177 16.87 11.77 0.28
C PRO A 177 15.91 11.54 -0.89
N LYS A 178 16.02 10.39 -1.56
CA LYS A 178 15.10 10.01 -2.64
C LYS A 178 13.64 9.96 -2.19
N TYR A 179 13.38 9.44 -1.01
CA TYR A 179 12.04 9.34 -0.45
C TYR A 179 11.50 10.72 -0.07
N ILE A 180 12.33 11.56 0.55
CA ILE A 180 11.98 12.96 0.87
C ILE A 180 11.64 13.74 -0.41
N ALA A 181 12.42 13.57 -1.48
CA ALA A 181 12.15 14.20 -2.77
C ALA A 181 10.81 13.76 -3.37
N THR A 182 10.45 12.47 -3.26
CA THR A 182 9.13 11.97 -3.66
C THR A 182 8.02 12.62 -2.85
N ILE A 183 8.16 12.72 -1.52
CA ILE A 183 7.17 13.40 -0.67
C ILE A 183 6.99 14.86 -1.11
N LEU A 184 8.09 15.58 -1.29
CA LEU A 184 8.06 16.99 -1.72
C LEU A 184 7.40 17.16 -3.09
N TYR A 185 7.68 16.27 -4.04
CA TYR A 185 7.01 16.28 -5.35
C TYR A 185 5.50 16.11 -5.20
N VAL A 186 5.05 15.14 -4.40
CA VAL A 186 3.62 14.89 -4.19
C VAL A 186 2.95 16.07 -3.49
N LEU A 187 3.58 16.63 -2.46
CA LEU A 187 3.06 17.80 -1.74
C LEU A 187 2.96 19.02 -2.66
N ARG A 188 3.96 19.28 -3.52
CA ARG A 188 3.87 20.37 -4.51
C ARG A 188 2.70 20.19 -5.46
N ASN A 189 2.51 18.97 -5.97
CA ASN A 189 1.41 18.68 -6.88
C ASN A 189 0.06 18.90 -6.19
N TYR A 190 -0.11 18.36 -4.98
CA TYR A 190 -1.35 18.50 -4.22
C TYR A 190 -1.65 19.96 -3.81
N LEU A 191 -0.66 20.68 -3.25
CA LEU A 191 -0.82 22.08 -2.85
C LEU A 191 -1.03 22.99 -4.07
N GLY A 192 -0.34 22.72 -5.18
CA GLY A 192 -0.55 23.41 -6.45
C GLY A 192 -1.98 23.23 -6.96
N PHE A 193 -2.48 21.99 -6.95
CA PHE A 193 -3.87 21.68 -7.30
C PHE A 193 -4.88 22.43 -6.41
N LEU A 194 -4.68 22.43 -5.09
CA LEU A 194 -5.56 23.13 -4.17
C LEU A 194 -5.63 24.64 -4.48
N HIS A 195 -4.50 25.25 -4.83
CA HIS A 195 -4.46 26.64 -5.26
C HIS A 195 -5.11 26.85 -6.63
N GLU A 196 -4.81 26.02 -7.62
CA GLU A 196 -5.38 26.09 -8.98
C GLU A 196 -6.92 26.00 -8.98
N LYS A 197 -7.49 25.17 -8.10
CA LYS A 197 -8.96 25.04 -7.95
C LYS A 197 -9.57 26.06 -6.99
N GLY A 198 -8.78 26.98 -6.43
CA GLY A 198 -9.25 28.06 -5.56
C GLY A 198 -9.56 27.65 -4.11
N PHE A 199 -9.12 26.47 -3.66
CA PHE A 199 -9.24 26.06 -2.25
C PHE A 199 -8.25 26.79 -1.34
N MET A 200 -7.13 27.26 -1.90
CA MET A 200 -6.12 28.06 -1.21
C MET A 200 -5.95 29.42 -1.90
N ALA A 201 -5.88 30.50 -1.11
CA ALA A 201 -5.67 31.84 -1.64
C ALA A 201 -4.21 32.11 -2.05
N CYS A 202 -3.25 31.46 -1.38
CA CYS A 202 -1.83 31.64 -1.65
C CYS A 202 -1.19 30.31 -2.02
N ASN A 203 -0.42 30.31 -3.12
CA ASN A 203 0.31 29.13 -3.54
C ASN A 203 1.60 28.96 -2.72
N ILE A 204 1.56 28.09 -1.71
CA ILE A 204 2.73 27.75 -0.90
C ILE A 204 3.60 26.62 -1.51
N SER A 205 3.19 26.02 -2.63
CA SER A 205 3.94 24.91 -3.27
C SER A 205 5.36 25.32 -3.67
N GLY A 206 5.55 26.59 -4.04
CA GLY A 206 6.84 27.17 -4.40
C GLY A 206 7.81 27.31 -3.23
N ASN A 207 7.31 27.34 -1.98
CA ASN A 207 8.14 27.46 -0.78
C ASN A 207 8.77 26.13 -0.35
N LEU A 208 8.41 25.01 -0.97
CA LEU A 208 8.93 23.70 -0.59
C LEU A 208 10.37 23.51 -1.10
N PRO A 209 11.30 23.04 -0.25
CA PRO A 209 12.71 22.88 -0.61
C PRO A 209 12.90 21.91 -1.76
N SER A 210 13.84 22.19 -2.66
CA SER A 210 14.20 21.26 -3.74
C SER A 210 15.32 20.33 -3.28
N VAL A 211 15.07 19.02 -3.26
CA VAL A 211 16.10 18.03 -2.96
C VAL A 211 16.81 17.65 -4.24
N ARG A 212 18.07 18.07 -4.38
CA ARG A 212 18.91 17.70 -5.53
C ARG A 212 19.35 16.25 -5.38
N LEU A 213 18.69 15.35 -6.10
CA LEU A 213 19.12 13.96 -6.22
C LEU A 213 20.15 13.86 -7.36
N MET A 214 21.43 13.63 -7.03
CA MET A 214 22.41 13.24 -8.04
C MET A 214 22.10 11.80 -8.49
N ARG A 215 21.39 11.66 -9.60
CA ARG A 215 20.96 10.37 -10.18
C ARG A 215 22.13 9.43 -10.50
N ASN A 216 23.34 9.97 -10.67
CA ASN A 216 24.51 9.28 -11.23
C ASN A 216 25.76 9.34 -10.32
N ALA A 217 25.64 9.63 -9.02
CA ALA A 217 26.81 9.85 -8.17
C ALA A 217 27.71 8.63 -7.91
N PHE A 218 27.43 7.46 -8.49
CA PHE A 218 28.10 6.21 -8.12
C PHE A 218 28.69 5.38 -9.26
N ILE A 219 28.81 5.95 -10.47
CA ILE A 219 29.60 5.30 -11.52
C ILE A 219 30.78 6.23 -11.84
N PRO A 220 31.96 5.99 -11.26
CA PRO A 220 33.19 6.58 -11.76
C PRO A 220 33.27 6.33 -13.27
N HIS A 221 33.40 7.39 -14.06
CA HIS A 221 33.45 7.29 -15.53
C HIS A 221 34.60 6.40 -16.02
N SER A 222 35.65 6.25 -15.22
CA SER A 222 36.74 5.32 -15.44
C SER A 222 37.11 4.60 -14.15
N TRP A 223 37.34 3.29 -14.26
CA TRP A 223 37.91 2.48 -13.19
C TRP A 223 39.34 2.10 -13.56
N LYS A 224 40.28 2.25 -12.63
CA LYS A 224 41.63 1.69 -12.80
C LYS A 224 41.55 0.17 -12.71
N LYS A 225 42.38 -0.52 -13.49
CA LYS A 225 42.44 -1.98 -13.50
C LYS A 225 42.70 -2.56 -12.10
N GLU A 226 43.57 -1.92 -11.32
CA GLU A 226 43.86 -2.37 -9.94
C GLU A 226 42.62 -2.33 -9.04
N ASP A 227 41.80 -1.29 -9.13
CA ASP A 227 40.62 -1.11 -8.27
C ASP A 227 39.53 -2.14 -8.60
N VAL A 228 39.36 -2.46 -9.89
CA VAL A 228 38.45 -3.52 -10.34
C VAL A 228 38.90 -4.90 -9.85
N LEU A 229 40.21 -5.17 -9.90
CA LEU A 229 40.77 -6.44 -9.43
C LEU A 229 40.66 -6.57 -7.90
N LYS A 230 40.89 -5.50 -7.15
CA LYS A 230 40.67 -5.46 -5.69
C LYS A 230 39.20 -5.68 -5.34
N LEU A 231 38.28 -5.02 -6.05
CA LEU A 231 36.85 -5.19 -5.85
C LEU A 231 36.41 -6.64 -6.11
N LEU A 232 36.80 -7.20 -7.26
CA LEU A 232 36.50 -8.60 -7.61
C LEU A 232 37.13 -9.59 -6.62
N GLY A 233 38.32 -9.28 -6.09
CA GLY A 233 39.00 -10.09 -5.08
C GLY A 233 38.39 -10.02 -3.68
N SER A 234 37.66 -8.93 -3.36
CA SER A 234 36.98 -8.76 -2.07
C SER A 234 35.67 -9.53 -1.93
N ILE A 235 35.15 -10.08 -3.04
CA ILE A 235 33.88 -10.81 -3.06
C ILE A 235 34.14 -12.24 -2.62
N ASP A 236 33.48 -12.64 -1.54
CA ASP A 236 33.47 -14.03 -1.06
C ASP A 236 32.73 -14.92 -2.07
N ARG A 237 33.49 -15.80 -2.74
CA ARG A 237 32.96 -16.71 -3.77
C ARG A 237 32.55 -18.07 -3.21
N GLU A 238 32.64 -18.29 -1.91
CA GLU A 238 32.14 -19.50 -1.27
C GLU A 238 30.62 -19.43 -1.02
N ASP A 239 30.06 -18.21 -0.90
CA ASP A 239 28.61 -17.97 -0.82
C ASP A 239 27.93 -17.89 -2.20
N CYS A 240 26.71 -18.43 -2.29
CA CYS A 240 25.84 -18.37 -3.45
C CYS A 240 25.52 -16.92 -3.86
N LYS A 241 25.46 -15.97 -2.92
CA LYS A 241 25.25 -14.55 -3.24
C LYS A 241 26.51 -13.91 -3.82
N GLY A 242 27.67 -14.16 -3.23
CA GLY A 242 28.93 -13.59 -3.73
C GLY A 242 29.34 -14.12 -5.11
N LYS A 243 29.03 -15.38 -5.45
CA LYS A 243 29.19 -15.86 -6.85
C LYS A 243 28.34 -15.06 -7.85
N ARG A 244 27.11 -14.69 -7.46
CA ARG A 244 26.22 -13.87 -8.29
C ARG A 244 26.76 -12.45 -8.43
N ASP A 245 27.17 -11.83 -7.32
CA ASP A 245 27.69 -10.47 -7.32
C ASP A 245 28.99 -10.36 -8.13
N TYR A 246 29.88 -11.36 -8.01
CA TYR A 246 31.09 -11.48 -8.82
C TYR A 246 30.78 -11.57 -10.32
N ALA A 247 29.82 -12.43 -10.72
CA ALA A 247 29.44 -12.58 -12.11
C ALA A 247 28.83 -11.29 -12.69
N ILE A 248 27.98 -10.59 -11.93
CA ILE A 248 27.38 -9.32 -12.34
C ILE A 248 28.47 -8.26 -12.57
N ILE A 249 29.38 -8.09 -11.62
CA ILE A 249 30.46 -7.10 -11.73
C ILE A 249 31.40 -7.45 -12.89
N LEU A 250 31.76 -8.73 -13.05
CA LEU A 250 32.58 -9.20 -14.16
C LEU A 250 31.93 -8.95 -15.53
N MET A 251 30.60 -9.09 -15.64
CA MET A 251 29.86 -8.79 -16.87
C MET A 251 29.84 -7.29 -17.18
N VAL A 252 29.68 -6.43 -16.17
CA VAL A 252 29.70 -4.97 -16.33
C VAL A 252 31.08 -4.49 -16.79
N VAL A 253 32.14 -5.03 -16.20
CA VAL A 253 33.54 -4.74 -16.57
C VAL A 253 33.83 -5.19 -18.01
N ARG A 254 33.36 -6.37 -18.41
CA ARG A 254 33.59 -6.90 -19.77
C ARG A 254 32.82 -6.17 -20.87
N ARG A 255 31.64 -5.61 -20.57
CA ARG A 255 30.81 -4.90 -21.56
C ARG A 255 31.09 -3.41 -21.67
N GLY A 256 32.10 -2.88 -20.95
CA GLY A 256 32.56 -1.50 -21.12
C GLY A 256 31.61 -0.40 -20.63
N LEU A 257 30.66 -0.73 -19.76
CA LEU A 257 29.74 0.26 -19.16
C LEU A 257 30.42 1.18 -18.13
N GLY A 258 31.70 0.95 -17.85
CA GLY A 258 32.67 1.95 -17.37
C GLY A 258 33.98 1.72 -18.13
N GLN A 259 34.56 2.77 -18.73
CA GLN A 259 35.80 2.61 -19.50
C GLN A 259 36.94 2.21 -18.57
N VAL A 260 37.50 1.01 -18.76
CA VAL A 260 38.75 0.59 -18.11
C VAL A 260 39.90 1.09 -18.98
N ILE A 261 40.65 2.08 -18.49
CA ILE A 261 41.81 2.62 -19.21
C ILE A 261 42.94 1.61 -19.09
N TYR A 262 43.29 0.96 -20.20
CA TYR A 262 44.55 0.22 -20.31
C TYR A 262 45.69 1.24 -20.43
N GLY A 263 46.34 1.55 -19.32
CA GLY A 263 47.67 2.17 -19.37
C GLY A 263 48.62 1.21 -20.08
N ARG A 264 49.27 1.70 -21.15
CA ARG A 264 50.43 1.04 -21.77
C ARG A 264 51.59 0.99 -20.79
#